data_AF-A0A7X3PMF1-F1
#
_entry.id   AF-A0A7X3PMF1-F1
#
_cell.length_a   1.000
_cell.length_b   1.000
_cell.length_c   1.000
_cell.angle_alpha   90.00
_cell.angle_beta   90.00
_cell.angle_gamma   90.00
#
_symmetry.space_group_name_H-M   'P 1'
#
loop_
_entity.id
_entity.type
_entity.pdbx_description
1 polymer ?
#
loop_
_entity_poly.entity_id
_entity_poly.type
_entity_poly.pdbx_seq_one_letter_code
_entity_poly.pdbx_strand_id
1 'polypeptide(L)'
;MRNNSDHAMFPEATHDEQSAQSFVKTLRVFTTNNFHAGNTAILADNPLSRSPDGSCPSRKELREALEVEPQNKWWSSMMRTTQEVLYDTVGPSIERQLPELIDRANSLKGTLGSLTLDDSVEMPPYLAAVDVHCKPGSYQQEMTEDDVFAGAEFDRTYRL
;
A
#
# COMPACT_ATOMS: atom_id res chain seq x y z
N MET A 1 6.50 17.71 -3.36
CA MET A 1 6.18 17.35 -4.76
C MET A 1 4.67 17.33 -4.88
N ARG A 2 4.09 17.79 -5.99
CA ARG A 2 2.66 17.55 -6.24
C ARG A 2 2.52 16.15 -6.81
N ASN A 3 1.66 15.33 -6.22
CA ASN A 3 1.26 14.07 -6.83
C ASN A 3 0.05 14.36 -7.70
N ASN A 4 0.21 14.29 -9.02
CA ASN A 4 -0.85 14.53 -9.98
C ASN A 4 -0.87 13.44 -11.07
N SER A 5 -1.98 13.42 -11.81
CA SER A 5 -2.20 12.61 -12.99
C SER A 5 -2.90 13.47 -14.04
N ASP A 6 -2.78 13.10 -15.31
CA ASP A 6 -3.34 13.87 -16.43
C ASP A 6 -4.83 13.54 -16.70
N HIS A 7 -5.42 12.57 -15.99
CA HIS A 7 -6.81 12.18 -16.19
C HIS A 7 -7.77 12.79 -15.15
N ALA A 8 -9.00 13.01 -15.58
CA ALA A 8 -10.04 13.62 -14.76
C ALA A 8 -10.49 12.76 -13.56
N MET A 9 -10.18 11.46 -13.50
CA MET A 9 -10.52 10.61 -12.35
C MET A 9 -9.52 10.71 -11.18
N PHE A 10 -8.48 11.52 -11.28
CA PHE A 10 -7.50 11.65 -10.20
C PHE A 10 -8.07 12.61 -9.13
N PRO A 11 -8.21 12.16 -7.87
CA PRO A 11 -8.62 13.06 -6.80
C PRO A 11 -7.55 14.15 -6.61
N GLU A 12 -7.94 15.34 -6.17
CA GLU A 12 -7.02 16.44 -5.86
C GLU A 12 -6.81 16.60 -4.35
N ALA A 13 -5.56 16.82 -3.93
CA ALA A 13 -5.24 16.99 -2.51
C ALA A 13 -5.30 18.49 -2.18
N THR A 14 -5.83 18.83 -1.01
CA THR A 14 -5.58 20.16 -0.44
C THR A 14 -4.09 20.31 -0.10
N HIS A 15 -3.66 21.53 0.21
CA HIS A 15 -2.28 21.78 0.64
C HIS A 15 -1.88 20.88 1.83
N ASP A 16 -2.74 20.79 2.85
CA ASP A 16 -2.42 20.07 4.08
C ASP A 16 -2.45 18.55 3.88
N GLU A 17 -3.44 18.05 3.12
CA GLU A 17 -3.47 16.66 2.65
C GLU A 17 -2.18 16.31 1.88
N GLN A 18 -1.77 17.15 0.92
CA GLN A 18 -0.56 16.92 0.13
C GLN A 18 0.71 16.96 0.97
N SER A 19 0.76 17.83 1.98
CA SER A 19 1.88 17.94 2.92
C SER A 19 2.04 16.66 3.74
N ALA A 20 0.94 16.16 4.32
CA ALA A 20 0.92 14.90 5.05
C ALA A 20 1.33 13.72 4.15
N GLN A 21 0.76 13.63 2.94
CA GLN A 21 1.11 12.61 1.96
C GLN A 21 2.61 12.65 1.59
N SER A 22 3.18 13.85 1.40
CA SER A 22 4.60 14.04 1.10
C SER A 22 5.51 13.60 2.24
N PHE A 23 5.10 13.84 3.49
CA PHE A 23 5.82 13.37 4.66
C PHE A 23 5.86 11.83 4.70
N VAL A 24 4.71 11.16 4.53
CA VAL A 24 4.64 9.69 4.52
C VAL A 24 5.51 9.09 3.43
N LYS A 25 5.46 9.64 2.21
CA LYS A 25 6.35 9.24 1.10
C LYS A 25 7.82 9.33 1.49
N THR A 26 8.22 10.45 2.07
CA THR A 26 9.62 10.69 2.47
C THR A 26 10.03 9.74 3.59
N LEU A 27 9.16 9.50 4.57
CA LEU A 27 9.39 8.56 5.66
C LEU A 27 9.53 7.13 5.14
N ARG A 28 8.71 6.71 4.16
CA ARG A 28 8.79 5.39 3.54
C ARG A 28 10.09 5.19 2.76
N VAL A 29 10.51 6.20 1.98
CA VAL A 29 11.81 6.20 1.28
C VAL A 29 12.96 6.10 2.28
N PHE A 30 12.92 6.88 3.36
CA PHE A 30 13.93 6.84 4.41
C PHE A 30 13.99 5.46 5.08
N THR A 31 12.84 4.90 5.46
CA THR A 31 12.75 3.58 6.12
C THR A 31 13.30 2.47 5.23
N THR A 32 12.94 2.50 3.94
CA THR A 32 13.35 1.48 2.97
C THR A 32 14.84 1.57 2.63
N ASN A 33 15.37 2.78 2.41
CA ASN A 33 16.75 2.94 1.93
C ASN A 33 17.78 2.94 3.07
N ASN A 34 17.43 3.51 4.21
CA ASN A 34 18.41 3.76 5.27
C ASN A 34 18.24 2.79 6.43
N PHE A 35 17.00 2.54 6.85
CA PHE A 35 16.74 1.74 8.05
C PHE A 35 16.80 0.23 7.76
N HIS A 36 16.36 -0.19 6.57
CA HIS A 36 16.48 -1.58 6.13
C HIS A 36 17.94 -2.07 6.05
N ALA A 37 18.88 -1.18 5.71
CA ALA A 37 20.30 -1.54 5.56
C ALA A 37 20.92 -2.12 6.84
N GLY A 38 20.37 -1.80 8.02
CA GLY A 38 20.80 -2.41 9.29
C GLY A 38 20.57 -3.92 9.36
N ASN A 39 19.51 -4.43 8.71
CA ASN A 39 19.26 -5.87 8.64
C ASN A 39 20.31 -6.59 7.79
N THR A 40 20.82 -5.94 6.74
CA THR A 40 21.90 -6.50 5.91
C THR A 40 23.18 -6.70 6.72
N ALA A 41 23.54 -5.72 7.56
CA ALA A 41 24.72 -5.83 8.43
C ALA A 41 24.58 -6.98 9.44
N ILE A 42 23.42 -7.09 10.08
CA ILE A 42 23.13 -8.19 11.03
C ILE A 42 23.21 -9.55 10.35
N LEU A 43 22.64 -9.69 9.15
CA LEU A 43 22.73 -10.94 8.39
C LEU A 43 24.17 -11.27 7.99
N ALA A 44 24.98 -10.29 7.58
CA ALA A 44 26.37 -10.52 7.20
C ALA A 44 27.23 -11.06 8.36
N ASP A 45 26.90 -10.66 9.60
CA ASP A 45 27.56 -11.12 10.82
C ASP A 45 26.93 -12.38 11.43
N ASN A 46 25.75 -12.79 10.96
CA ASN A 46 25.08 -13.98 11.47
C ASN A 46 25.81 -15.26 11.02
N PRO A 47 26.16 -16.18 11.95
CA PRO A 47 26.79 -17.47 11.62
C PRO A 47 26.00 -18.32 10.63
N LEU A 48 24.66 -18.21 10.58
CA LEU A 48 23.82 -18.90 9.60
C LEU A 48 24.13 -18.47 8.17
N SER A 49 24.64 -17.25 7.97
CA SER A 49 25.09 -16.75 6.67
C SER A 49 26.50 -17.24 6.31
N ARG A 50 27.18 -17.97 7.20
CA ARG A 50 28.56 -18.45 7.04
C ARG A 50 28.64 -19.96 7.27
N SER A 51 27.78 -20.74 6.60
CA SER A 51 27.83 -22.19 6.73
C SER A 51 29.18 -22.75 6.25
N PRO A 52 29.82 -23.67 7.02
CA PRO A 52 31.14 -24.21 6.68
C PRO A 52 31.19 -24.98 5.34
N ASP A 53 30.05 -25.49 4.89
CA ASP A 53 29.90 -26.29 3.66
C ASP A 53 29.43 -25.46 2.45
N GLY A 54 29.25 -24.14 2.62
CA GLY A 54 28.72 -23.27 1.58
C GLY A 54 27.21 -23.37 1.37
N SER A 55 26.47 -24.06 2.26
CA SER A 55 25.01 -24.06 2.21
C SER A 55 24.44 -22.68 2.58
N CYS A 56 23.44 -22.25 1.81
CA CYS A 56 22.69 -21.03 2.10
C CYS A 56 21.53 -21.35 3.04
N PRO A 57 21.29 -20.54 4.08
CA PRO A 57 20.14 -20.72 4.96
C PRO A 57 18.84 -20.49 4.17
N SER A 58 17.79 -21.22 4.56
CA SER A 58 16.46 -21.03 4.01
C SER A 58 15.89 -19.66 4.39
N ARG A 59 14.90 -19.19 3.61
CA ARG A 59 14.13 -17.97 3.95
C ARG A 59 13.57 -18.02 5.37
N LYS A 60 13.15 -19.20 5.84
CA LYS A 60 12.56 -19.38 7.18
C LYS A 60 13.61 -19.17 8.27
N GLU A 61 14.78 -19.79 8.13
CA GLU A 61 15.88 -19.64 9.10
C GLU A 61 16.37 -18.20 9.18
N LEU A 62 16.51 -17.53 8.03
CA LEU A 62 16.86 -16.10 7.97
C LEU A 62 15.82 -15.21 8.67
N ARG A 63 14.52 -15.51 8.46
CA ARG A 63 13.42 -14.79 9.12
C ARG A 63 13.49 -14.97 10.63
N GLU A 64 13.65 -16.20 11.12
CA GLU A 64 13.70 -16.51 12.55
C GLU A 64 14.93 -15.90 13.23
N ALA A 65 16.06 -15.87 12.52
CA ALA A 65 17.27 -15.21 12.99
C ALA A 65 17.08 -13.69 13.13
N LEU A 66 16.43 -13.04 12.17
CA LEU A 66 16.13 -11.61 12.24
C LEU A 66 14.99 -11.28 13.21
N GLU A 67 14.07 -12.21 13.47
CA GLU A 67 12.87 -11.96 14.28
C GLU A 67 13.18 -11.53 15.71
N VAL A 68 14.31 -11.98 16.27
CA VAL A 68 14.74 -11.60 17.63
C VAL A 68 15.45 -10.24 17.67
N GLU A 69 15.96 -9.76 16.54
CA GLU A 69 16.85 -8.61 16.43
C GLU A 69 16.09 -7.29 16.61
N PRO A 70 16.51 -6.40 17.54
CA PRO A 70 15.85 -5.12 17.76
C PRO A 70 15.73 -4.25 16.49
N GLN A 71 16.80 -4.21 15.68
CA GLN A 71 16.81 -3.47 14.42
C GLN A 71 15.70 -3.95 13.46
N ASN A 72 15.54 -5.27 13.34
CA ASN A 72 14.51 -5.83 12.46
C ASN A 72 13.10 -5.58 13.00
N LYS A 73 12.90 -5.65 14.32
CA LYS A 73 11.62 -5.29 14.96
C LYS A 73 11.26 -3.83 14.71
N TRP A 74 12.22 -2.91 14.86
CA TRP A 74 12.02 -1.49 14.56
C TRP A 74 11.70 -1.27 13.09
N TRP A 75 12.46 -1.90 12.17
CA TRP A 75 12.22 -1.79 10.75
C TRP A 75 10.83 -2.29 10.36
N SER A 76 10.47 -3.49 10.83
CA SER A 76 9.16 -4.10 10.56
C SER A 76 8.02 -3.24 11.10
N SER A 77 8.19 -2.67 12.30
CA SER A 77 7.22 -1.75 12.89
C SER A 77 7.06 -0.49 12.05
N MET A 78 8.17 0.15 11.64
CA MET A 78 8.12 1.33 10.77
C MET A 78 7.47 1.03 9.40
N MET A 79 7.78 -0.12 8.79
CA MET A 79 7.15 -0.53 7.52
C MET A 79 5.64 -0.72 7.67
N ARG A 80 5.19 -1.35 8.76
CA ARG A 80 3.75 -1.51 9.05
C ARG A 80 3.08 -0.16 9.29
N THR A 81 3.63 0.67 10.16
CA THR A 81 3.06 1.98 10.50
C THR A 81 3.03 2.91 9.29
N THR A 82 4.09 2.97 8.49
CA THR A 82 4.09 3.80 7.27
C THR A 82 3.05 3.35 6.27
N GLN A 83 2.75 2.05 6.20
CA GLN A 83 1.70 1.51 5.35
C GLN A 83 0.30 1.85 5.84
N GLU A 84 0.05 1.81 7.15
CA GLU A 84 -1.24 2.23 7.74
C GLU A 84 -1.46 3.74 7.56
N VAL A 85 -0.45 4.54 7.94
CA VAL A 85 -0.51 6.01 7.83
C VAL A 85 -0.67 6.47 6.38
N LEU A 86 -0.16 5.71 5.40
CA LEU A 86 -0.40 5.97 3.97
C LEU A 86 -1.90 6.04 3.65
N TYR A 87 -2.65 5.01 4.05
CA TYR A 87 -4.09 4.95 3.77
C TYR A 87 -4.86 6.00 4.57
N ASP A 88 -4.53 6.19 5.85
CA ASP A 88 -5.13 7.25 6.68
C ASP A 88 -4.92 8.66 6.11
N THR A 89 -3.84 8.86 5.35
CA THR A 89 -3.47 10.17 4.79
C THR A 89 -3.99 10.37 3.35
N VAL A 90 -4.20 9.29 2.60
CA VAL A 90 -4.73 9.34 1.23
C VAL A 90 -6.25 9.33 1.22
N GLY A 91 -6.87 8.46 2.02
CA GLY A 91 -8.32 8.24 2.08
C GLY A 91 -9.14 9.53 2.17
N PRO A 92 -8.85 10.46 3.10
CA PRO A 92 -9.67 11.67 3.31
C PRO A 92 -9.83 12.54 2.05
N SER A 93 -8.76 12.63 1.25
CA SER A 93 -8.82 13.39 0.00
C SER A 93 -9.77 12.76 -1.02
N ILE A 94 -9.88 11.43 -1.04
CA ILE A 94 -10.74 10.67 -1.95
C ILE A 94 -12.17 10.69 -1.42
N GLU A 95 -12.39 10.42 -0.13
CA GLU A 95 -13.70 10.47 0.52
C GLU A 95 -14.40 11.81 0.27
N ARG A 96 -13.67 12.92 0.43
CA ARG A 96 -14.17 14.27 0.17
C ARG A 96 -14.66 14.47 -1.27
N GLN A 97 -14.09 13.75 -2.23
CA GLN A 97 -14.37 13.89 -3.67
C GLN A 97 -15.18 12.71 -4.22
N LEU A 98 -15.50 11.71 -3.41
CA LEU A 98 -16.07 10.45 -3.88
C LEU A 98 -17.41 10.65 -4.63
N PRO A 99 -18.35 11.50 -4.17
CA PRO A 99 -19.57 11.75 -4.94
C PRO A 99 -19.31 12.31 -6.34
N GLU A 100 -18.39 13.27 -6.47
CA GLU A 100 -18.04 13.87 -7.77
C GLU A 100 -17.29 12.89 -8.68
N LEU A 101 -16.48 12.00 -8.10
CA LEU A 101 -15.79 10.94 -8.82
C LEU A 101 -16.80 9.92 -9.37
N ILE A 102 -17.80 9.53 -8.58
CA ILE A 102 -18.88 8.63 -9.02
C ILE A 102 -19.68 9.27 -10.15
N ASP A 103 -20.11 10.52 -10.00
CA ASP A 103 -20.83 11.25 -11.05
C ASP A 103 -20.03 11.30 -12.36
N ARG A 104 -18.72 11.55 -12.26
CA ARG A 104 -17.82 11.58 -13.41
C ARG A 104 -17.68 10.20 -14.06
N ALA A 105 -17.50 9.14 -13.27
CA ALA A 105 -17.45 7.78 -13.78
C ALA A 105 -18.76 7.39 -14.51
N ASN A 106 -19.90 7.72 -13.92
CA ASN A 106 -21.21 7.46 -14.50
C ASN A 106 -21.45 8.24 -15.80
N SER A 107 -20.95 9.48 -15.91
CA SER A 107 -21.01 10.26 -17.16
C SER A 107 -20.22 9.64 -18.32
N LEU A 108 -19.22 8.80 -18.02
CA LEU A 108 -18.36 8.13 -19.00
C LEU A 108 -18.84 6.71 -19.34
N LYS A 109 -19.84 6.18 -18.62
CA LYS A 109 -20.35 4.83 -18.80
C LYS A 109 -20.87 4.63 -20.22
N GLY A 110 -20.39 3.57 -20.89
CA GLY A 110 -20.82 3.22 -22.25
C GLY A 110 -20.27 4.11 -23.37
N THR A 111 -19.40 5.09 -23.08
CA THR A 111 -18.88 6.02 -24.09
C THR A 111 -17.78 5.41 -24.98
N LEU A 112 -16.87 4.64 -24.39
CA LEU A 112 -15.75 3.98 -25.09
C LEU A 112 -15.91 2.45 -25.18
N GLY A 113 -16.79 1.90 -24.34
CA GLY A 113 -17.04 0.47 -24.23
C GLY A 113 -17.88 0.14 -23.00
N SER A 114 -18.14 -1.14 -22.81
CA SER A 114 -18.89 -1.67 -21.67
C SER A 114 -18.20 -2.92 -21.12
N LEU A 115 -18.26 -3.07 -19.80
CA LEU A 115 -17.89 -4.28 -19.09
C LEU A 115 -19.11 -4.76 -18.31
N THR A 116 -19.40 -6.05 -18.38
CA THR A 116 -20.40 -6.71 -17.54
C THR A 116 -19.66 -7.71 -16.66
N LEU A 117 -19.78 -7.55 -15.35
CA LEU A 117 -19.18 -8.47 -14.39
C LEU A 117 -20.11 -9.68 -14.21
N ASP A 118 -19.54 -10.82 -13.85
CA ASP A 118 -20.27 -12.03 -13.52
C ASP A 118 -20.58 -12.04 -12.02
N ASP A 119 -21.84 -11.78 -11.67
CA ASP A 119 -22.30 -11.70 -10.27
C ASP A 119 -22.22 -13.05 -9.53
N SER A 120 -21.94 -14.16 -10.24
CA SER A 120 -21.71 -15.47 -9.62
C SER A 120 -20.28 -15.66 -9.09
N VAL A 121 -19.36 -14.72 -9.36
CA VAL A 121 -17.99 -14.78 -8.86
C VAL A 121 -17.98 -14.46 -7.37
N GLU A 122 -17.75 -15.48 -6.55
CA GLU A 122 -17.55 -15.30 -5.11
C GLU A 122 -16.10 -14.88 -4.78
N MET A 123 -15.97 -13.96 -3.84
CA MET A 123 -14.67 -13.53 -3.33
C MET A 123 -13.97 -14.70 -2.61
N PRO A 124 -12.74 -15.08 -3.00
CA PRO A 124 -11.99 -16.10 -2.28
C PRO A 124 -11.85 -15.78 -0.78
N PRO A 125 -12.10 -16.73 0.13
CA PRO A 125 -12.09 -16.46 1.57
C PRO A 125 -10.79 -15.82 2.09
N TYR A 126 -9.64 -16.17 1.51
CA TYR A 126 -8.35 -15.62 1.92
C TYR A 126 -8.19 -14.13 1.57
N LEU A 127 -8.89 -13.62 0.55
CA LEU A 127 -8.90 -12.20 0.20
C LEU A 127 -9.87 -11.42 1.08
N ALA A 128 -10.96 -12.06 1.53
CA ALA A 128 -11.94 -11.44 2.44
C ALA A 128 -11.51 -11.48 3.92
N ALA A 129 -10.55 -12.35 4.29
CA ALA A 129 -10.18 -12.58 5.68
C ALA A 129 -9.33 -11.46 6.30
N VAL A 130 -8.62 -10.67 5.48
CA VAL A 130 -7.70 -9.64 5.95
C VAL A 130 -7.65 -8.45 5.00
N ASP A 131 -7.35 -7.28 5.55
CA ASP A 131 -6.95 -6.11 4.78
C ASP A 131 -5.58 -6.34 4.15
N VAL A 132 -5.58 -6.84 2.91
CA VAL A 132 -4.36 -7.06 2.13
C VAL A 132 -3.59 -5.75 2.04
N HIS A 133 -2.28 -5.80 2.28
CA HIS A 133 -1.39 -4.62 2.36
C HIS A 133 -1.77 -3.60 3.44
N CYS A 134 -2.55 -3.96 4.46
CA CYS A 134 -3.08 -3.02 5.47
C CYS A 134 -4.01 -1.97 4.86
N LYS A 135 -4.52 -2.18 3.64
CA LYS A 135 -5.47 -1.30 2.98
C LYS A 135 -6.85 -1.56 3.57
N PRO A 136 -7.49 -0.57 4.24
CA PRO A 136 -8.84 -0.75 4.76
C PRO A 136 -9.80 -1.21 3.66
N GLY A 137 -10.50 -2.32 3.90
CA GLY A 137 -11.44 -2.92 2.95
C GLY A 137 -10.80 -3.63 1.76
N SER A 138 -9.46 -3.75 1.77
CA SER A 138 -8.67 -4.33 0.68
C SER A 138 -9.11 -3.79 -0.69
N TYR A 139 -9.17 -4.60 -1.73
CA TYR A 139 -9.45 -4.13 -3.10
C TYR A 139 -10.91 -4.34 -3.53
N GLN A 140 -11.70 -5.00 -2.70
CA GLN A 140 -13.03 -5.48 -3.06
C GLN A 140 -14.17 -4.83 -2.28
N GLN A 141 -13.88 -4.12 -1.20
CA GLN A 141 -14.93 -3.47 -0.43
C GLN A 141 -15.47 -2.25 -1.17
N GLU A 142 -16.79 -2.21 -1.29
CA GLU A 142 -17.54 -1.04 -1.72
C GLU A 142 -18.20 -0.37 -0.50
N MET A 143 -18.14 0.95 -0.44
CA MET A 143 -18.73 1.74 0.65
C MET A 143 -20.06 2.38 0.24
N THR A 144 -20.34 2.42 -1.07
CA THR A 144 -21.51 3.06 -1.68
C THR A 144 -21.84 2.39 -3.02
N GLU A 145 -23.00 2.69 -3.59
CA GLU A 145 -23.34 2.28 -4.97
C GLU A 145 -22.41 2.95 -6.00
N ASP A 146 -22.05 2.21 -7.06
CA ASP A 146 -21.11 2.62 -8.11
C ASP A 146 -19.74 3.10 -7.57
N ASP A 147 -19.26 2.50 -6.45
CA ASP A 147 -18.05 2.95 -5.77
C ASP A 147 -16.80 2.89 -6.67
N VAL A 148 -16.04 3.98 -6.66
CA VAL A 148 -14.76 4.12 -7.38
C VAL A 148 -13.59 4.40 -6.43
N PHE A 149 -13.80 4.35 -5.12
CA PHE A 149 -12.81 4.68 -4.10
C PHE A 149 -11.56 3.82 -4.22
N ALA A 150 -11.70 2.49 -4.31
CA ALA A 150 -10.56 1.58 -4.35
C ALA A 150 -9.64 1.85 -5.56
N GLY A 151 -10.22 2.18 -6.71
CA GLY A 151 -9.47 2.56 -7.91
C GLY A 151 -8.76 3.91 -7.76
N ALA A 152 -9.46 4.91 -7.22
CA ALA A 152 -8.91 6.23 -6.95
C ALA A 152 -7.77 6.18 -5.90
N GLU A 153 -7.92 5.35 -4.88
CA GLU A 153 -6.91 5.12 -3.84
C GLU A 153 -5.69 4.41 -4.39
N PHE A 154 -5.88 3.39 -5.24
CA PHE A 154 -4.77 2.69 -5.86
C PHE A 154 -3.90 3.63 -6.70
N ASP A 155 -4.51 4.47 -7.54
CA ASP A 155 -3.76 5.41 -8.37
C ASP A 155 -3.04 6.48 -7.53
N ARG A 156 -3.67 6.99 -6.46
CA ARG A 156 -2.99 7.92 -5.54
C ARG A 156 -1.84 7.29 -4.78
N THR A 157 -2.02 6.10 -4.24
CA THR A 157 -1.00 5.39 -3.47
C THR A 157 0.16 4.90 -4.34
N TYR A 158 -0.09 4.53 -5.60
CA TYR A 158 0.97 4.19 -6.55
C TYR A 158 1.89 5.39 -6.88
N ARG A 159 1.35 6.61 -6.85
CA ARG A 159 2.11 7.84 -7.11
C ARG A 159 2.81 8.41 -5.87
N LEU A 160 2.59 7.81 -4.69
CA LEU A 160 3.29 8.10 -3.45
C LEU A 160 4.58 7.30 -3.33
#